data_AF-A0A9P3KNV0-F1
#
_entry.id   AF-A0A9P3KNV0-F1
#
_cell.length_a   1.000
_cell.length_b   1.000
_cell.length_c   1.000
_cell.angle_alpha   90.00
_cell.angle_beta   90.00
_cell.angle_gamma   90.00
#
_symmetry.space_group_name_H-M   'P 1'
#
loop_
_entity.id
_entity.type
_entity.pdbx_description
1 polymer ?
#
loop_
_entity_poly.entity_id
_entity_poly.type
_entity_poly.pdbx_seq_one_letter_code
_entity_poly.pdbx_strand_id
1 'polypeptide(L)'
;LSIPAGTFSGTGGIIDSGSTALTLPEAAYTPLREAVIQSVDGKAQRLSQEEINQLAGGDVSSVLNLCYNVSASDTTTLQSVFPTLAIVMDGANLDLPPQNYLWLFDNLVCFCVYDSNSVVGQPITIIGDVAMRNKLVVYDRGARKIGFQALSCRNA
;
A
#
# COMPACT_ATOMS: atom_id res chain seq x y z
N LEU A 1 -9.45 -11.36 -4.50
CA LEU A 1 -10.46 -10.37 -4.08
C LEU A 1 -10.58 -9.30 -5.15
N SER A 2 -11.80 -8.87 -5.49
CA SER A 2 -12.05 -7.68 -6.30
C SER A 2 -13.01 -6.77 -5.54
N ILE A 3 -12.62 -5.51 -5.33
CA ILE A 3 -13.47 -4.52 -4.66
C ILE A 3 -14.29 -3.81 -5.75
N PRO A 4 -15.63 -3.73 -5.62
CA PRO A 4 -16.46 -3.07 -6.62
C PRO A 4 -16.05 -1.62 -6.86
N ALA A 5 -16.00 -1.19 -8.12
CA ALA A 5 -15.67 0.20 -8.46
C ALA A 5 -16.61 1.21 -7.79
N GLY A 6 -17.87 0.83 -7.57
CA GLY A 6 -18.86 1.64 -6.86
C GLY A 6 -18.48 2.03 -5.42
N THR A 7 -17.58 1.27 -4.78
CA THR A 7 -17.04 1.57 -3.43
C THR A 7 -16.20 2.85 -3.41
N PHE A 8 -15.67 3.28 -4.57
CA PHE A 8 -14.84 4.48 -4.72
C PHE A 8 -15.61 5.67 -5.35
N SER A 9 -16.91 5.50 -5.62
CA SER A 9 -17.73 6.53 -6.25
C SER A 9 -17.91 7.75 -5.33
N GLY A 10 -17.80 8.95 -5.90
CA GLY A 10 -18.12 10.22 -5.23
C GLY A 10 -16.94 10.94 -4.56
N THR A 11 -15.85 10.24 -4.24
CA THR A 11 -14.67 10.85 -3.61
C THR A 11 -13.54 11.17 -4.60
N GLY A 12 -13.57 10.51 -5.76
CA GLY A 12 -12.43 10.50 -6.70
C GLY A 12 -11.19 9.84 -6.09
N GLY A 13 -10.08 9.92 -6.82
CA GLY A 13 -8.76 9.51 -6.36
C GLY A 13 -7.76 10.64 -6.51
N ILE A 14 -6.93 10.86 -5.49
CA ILE A 14 -5.85 11.84 -5.51
C ILE A 14 -4.52 11.09 -5.63
N ILE A 15 -3.61 11.62 -6.42
CA ILE A 15 -2.20 11.22 -6.40
C ILE A 15 -1.44 12.34 -5.73
N ASP A 16 -0.78 12.02 -4.62
CA ASP A 16 -0.25 13.03 -3.71
C ASP A 16 1.13 12.63 -3.21
N SER A 17 2.15 13.39 -3.61
CA SER A 17 3.51 13.23 -3.09
C SER A 17 3.72 13.86 -1.71
N GLY A 18 2.72 14.57 -1.18
CA GLY A 18 2.68 15.02 0.22
C GLY A 18 2.24 13.91 1.19
N SER A 19 1.79 12.78 0.67
CA SER A 19 1.29 11.63 1.44
C SER A 19 2.18 10.41 1.20
N THR A 20 2.59 9.74 2.28
CA THR A 20 3.40 8.52 2.15
C THR A 20 2.57 7.30 1.75
N ALA A 21 1.39 7.15 2.36
CA ALA A 21 0.63 5.91 2.31
C ALA A 21 -0.49 5.92 1.27
N LEU A 22 -0.96 4.72 0.91
CA LEU A 22 -2.24 4.57 0.23
C LEU A 22 -3.37 4.71 1.26
N THR A 23 -4.31 5.62 1.05
CA THR A 23 -5.55 5.65 1.84
C THR A 23 -6.71 5.15 1.00
N LEU A 24 -7.64 4.45 1.64
CA LEU A 24 -8.85 3.92 1.00
C LEU A 24 -10.05 4.20 1.91
N PRO A 25 -11.24 4.44 1.34
CA PRO A 25 -12.48 4.40 2.12
C PRO A 25 -12.59 3.09 2.90
N GLU A 26 -13.14 3.13 4.11
CA GLU A 26 -13.29 1.98 5.00
C GLU A 26 -13.88 0.74 4.29
N ALA A 27 -14.92 0.95 3.46
CA ALA A 27 -15.58 -0.10 2.69
C ALA A 27 -14.68 -0.81 1.66
N ALA A 28 -13.56 -0.20 1.26
CA ALA A 28 -12.52 -0.82 0.46
C ALA A 28 -11.36 -1.33 1.32
N TYR A 29 -10.94 -0.55 2.32
CA TYR A 29 -9.82 -0.88 3.20
C TYR A 29 -10.05 -2.20 3.96
N THR A 30 -11.21 -2.36 4.59
CA THR A 30 -11.52 -3.51 5.44
C THR A 30 -11.43 -4.84 4.69
N PRO A 31 -12.16 -5.05 3.57
CA PRO A 31 -12.06 -6.31 2.83
C PRO A 31 -10.67 -6.52 2.21
N LEU A 32 -9.98 -5.46 1.76
CA LEU A 32 -8.60 -5.58 1.27
C LEU A 32 -7.68 -6.11 2.36
N ARG A 33 -7.72 -5.49 3.53
CA ARG A 33 -6.90 -5.86 4.69
C ARG A 33 -7.15 -7.30 5.10
N GLU A 34 -8.41 -7.71 5.18
CA GLU A 34 -8.79 -9.09 5.53
C GLU A 34 -8.28 -10.10 4.50
N ALA A 35 -8.44 -9.80 3.21
CA ALA A 35 -7.93 -10.66 2.15
C ALA A 35 -6.40 -10.79 2.18
N VAL A 36 -5.67 -9.71 2.50
CA VAL A 36 -4.22 -9.82 2.64
C VAL A 36 -3.84 -10.61 3.88
N ILE A 37 -4.53 -10.42 5.02
CA ILE A 37 -4.33 -11.24 6.22
C ILE A 37 -4.48 -12.73 5.88
N GLN A 38 -5.56 -13.10 5.20
CA GLN A 38 -5.80 -14.49 4.77
C GLN A 38 -4.73 -14.99 3.80
N SER A 39 -4.26 -14.14 2.88
CA SER A 39 -3.24 -14.54 1.88
C SER A 39 -1.84 -14.77 2.46
N VAL A 40 -1.56 -14.18 3.62
CA VAL A 40 -0.27 -14.24 4.33
C VAL A 40 -0.32 -15.27 5.47
N ASP A 41 -1.51 -15.76 5.81
CA ASP A 41 -1.67 -16.78 6.85
C ASP A 41 -0.83 -18.03 6.56
N GLY A 42 -0.13 -18.52 7.57
CA GLY A 42 0.85 -19.60 7.46
C GLY A 42 2.15 -19.28 6.71
N LYS A 43 2.31 -18.08 6.11
CA LYS A 43 3.54 -17.66 5.41
C LYS A 43 4.44 -16.74 6.22
N ALA A 44 3.85 -15.93 7.09
CA ALA A 44 4.59 -15.05 7.99
C ALA A 44 3.85 -14.85 9.32
N GLN A 45 4.61 -14.69 10.40
CA GLN A 45 4.07 -14.40 11.72
C GLN A 45 3.58 -12.95 11.76
N ARG A 46 2.28 -12.76 12.05
CA ARG A 46 1.73 -11.44 12.37
C ARG A 46 2.22 -11.00 13.76
N LEU A 47 2.70 -9.77 13.85
CA LEU A 47 3.21 -9.19 15.09
C LEU A 47 2.09 -8.55 15.93
N SER A 48 2.21 -8.68 17.24
CA SER A 48 1.47 -7.89 18.23
C SER A 48 2.00 -6.46 18.31
N GLN A 49 1.21 -5.55 18.90
CA GLN A 49 1.64 -4.17 19.07
C GLN A 49 2.90 -4.05 19.97
N GLU A 50 3.04 -4.93 20.95
CA GLU A 50 4.22 -4.96 21.82
C GLU A 50 5.48 -5.34 21.03
N GLU A 51 5.40 -6.39 20.21
CA GLU A 51 6.51 -6.78 19.32
C GLU A 51 6.84 -5.68 18.31
N ILE A 52 5.83 -5.02 17.73
CA ILE A 52 6.03 -3.87 16.82
C ILE A 52 6.79 -2.74 17.54
N ASN A 53 6.38 -2.38 18.75
CA ASN A 53 7.03 -1.33 19.53
C ASN A 53 8.50 -1.66 19.81
N GLN A 54 8.81 -2.92 20.11
CA GLN A 54 10.17 -3.39 20.38
C GLN A 54 11.04 -3.41 19.12
N LEU A 55 10.48 -3.83 17.97
CA LEU A 55 11.24 -4.08 16.75
C LEU A 55 11.35 -2.84 15.83
N ALA A 56 10.33 -1.98 15.79
CA ALA A 56 10.34 -0.77 14.95
C ALA A 56 11.15 0.36 15.59
N GLY A 57 11.16 0.43 16.93
CA GLY A 57 11.80 1.50 17.71
C GLY A 57 11.16 2.89 17.53
N GLY A 58 10.91 3.60 18.63
CA GLY A 58 10.57 5.04 18.61
C GLY A 58 9.10 5.41 18.35
N ASP A 59 8.87 6.72 18.11
CA ASP A 59 7.55 7.39 18.06
C ASP A 59 6.60 6.91 16.94
N VAL A 60 7.12 6.22 15.92
CA VAL A 60 6.33 5.80 14.74
C VAL A 60 5.50 4.55 14.99
N SER A 61 5.75 3.80 16.07
CA SER A 61 5.04 2.53 16.31
C SER A 61 3.53 2.71 16.50
N SER A 62 3.12 3.91 16.92
CA SER A 62 1.71 4.31 17.10
C SER A 62 0.95 4.44 15.78
N VAL A 63 1.64 4.67 14.65
CA VAL A 63 1.04 4.77 13.31
C VAL A 63 1.21 3.49 12.49
N LEU A 64 2.01 2.54 12.97
CA LEU A 64 2.13 1.22 12.36
C LEU A 64 0.88 0.40 12.63
N ASN A 65 0.41 -0.33 11.61
CA ASN A 65 -0.78 -1.15 11.71
C ASN A 65 -0.43 -2.65 11.54
N LEU A 66 -1.10 -3.36 10.63
CA LEU A 66 -0.88 -4.76 10.35
C LEU A 66 0.60 -5.03 9.95
N CYS A 67 1.38 -5.59 10.87
CA CYS A 67 2.80 -5.91 10.66
C CYS A 67 3.11 -7.40 10.79
N TYR A 68 4.20 -7.82 10.14
CA TYR A 68 4.67 -9.20 10.10
C TYR A 68 6.19 -9.27 10.31
N ASN A 69 6.63 -10.35 10.97
CA ASN A 69 8.03 -10.68 11.16
C ASN A 69 8.60 -11.27 9.86
N VAL A 70 9.07 -10.40 8.97
CA VAL A 70 9.66 -10.75 7.66
C VAL A 70 10.81 -9.79 7.40
N SER A 71 11.96 -10.31 6.99
CA SER A 71 13.06 -9.45 6.55
C SER A 71 12.73 -8.79 5.21
N ALA A 72 12.87 -7.47 5.14
CA ALA A 72 12.67 -6.73 3.90
C ALA A 72 13.90 -6.70 2.97
N SER A 73 15.01 -7.36 3.37
CA SER A 73 16.28 -7.34 2.66
C SER A 73 16.25 -8.03 1.29
N ASP A 74 15.28 -8.92 1.06
CA ASP A 74 15.09 -9.62 -0.21
C ASP A 74 13.66 -9.43 -0.76
N THR A 75 13.58 -8.82 -1.94
CA THR A 75 12.32 -8.60 -2.66
C THR A 75 11.65 -9.92 -3.06
N THR A 76 12.42 -10.98 -3.31
CA THR A 76 11.90 -12.30 -3.68
C THR A 76 11.13 -12.92 -2.51
N THR A 77 11.69 -12.82 -1.31
CA THR A 77 11.02 -13.23 -0.07
C THR A 77 9.70 -12.49 0.11
N LEU A 78 9.68 -11.16 -0.06
CA LEU A 78 8.44 -10.38 0.04
C LEU A 78 7.39 -10.83 -0.98
N GLN A 79 7.78 -11.07 -2.24
CA GLN A 79 6.87 -11.54 -3.29
C GLN A 79 6.34 -12.97 -3.04
N SER A 80 7.09 -13.81 -2.34
CA SER A 80 6.64 -15.15 -1.97
C SER A 80 5.61 -15.16 -0.82
N VAL A 81 5.70 -14.16 0.07
CA VAL A 81 4.85 -14.04 1.25
C VAL A 81 3.58 -13.25 0.94
N PHE A 82 3.74 -12.10 0.28
CA PHE A 82 2.71 -11.10 0.11
C PHE A 82 2.18 -11.05 -1.34
N PRO A 83 0.87 -10.84 -1.55
CA PRO A 83 0.30 -10.77 -2.89
C PRO A 83 0.70 -9.49 -3.62
N THR A 84 0.59 -9.48 -4.94
CA THR A 84 0.53 -8.22 -5.69
C THR A 84 -0.90 -7.68 -5.66
N LEU A 85 -1.05 -6.41 -5.33
CA LEU A 85 -2.32 -5.69 -5.40
C LEU A 85 -2.39 -4.94 -6.73
N ALA A 86 -3.57 -4.49 -7.13
CA ALA A 86 -3.72 -3.64 -8.31
C ALA A 86 -4.79 -2.58 -8.06
N ILE A 87 -4.48 -1.33 -8.43
CA ILE A 87 -5.49 -0.28 -8.59
C ILE A 87 -5.97 -0.36 -10.04
N VAL A 88 -7.22 -0.79 -10.21
CA VAL A 88 -7.86 -0.95 -11.52
C VAL A 88 -8.45 0.40 -11.93
N MET A 89 -7.99 0.93 -13.05
CA MET A 89 -8.47 2.18 -13.65
C MET A 89 -9.03 1.92 -15.04
N ASP A 90 -9.68 2.92 -15.63
CA ASP A 90 -10.16 2.82 -17.00
C ASP A 90 -8.98 2.72 -17.98
N GLY A 91 -8.86 1.56 -18.64
CA GLY A 91 -7.84 1.28 -19.65
C GLY A 91 -6.47 0.83 -19.14
N ALA A 92 -6.21 0.80 -17.83
CA ALA A 92 -4.95 0.31 -17.27
C ALA A 92 -5.06 -0.15 -15.81
N ASN A 93 -4.18 -1.08 -15.44
CA ASN A 93 -3.96 -1.46 -14.05
C ASN A 93 -2.66 -0.85 -13.54
N LEU A 94 -2.70 -0.29 -12.34
CA LEU A 94 -1.50 0.06 -11.59
C LEU A 94 -1.19 -1.07 -10.61
N ASP A 95 -0.27 -1.94 -11.01
CA ASP A 95 0.17 -3.05 -10.17
C ASP A 95 1.05 -2.55 -9.01
N LEU A 96 0.73 -3.03 -7.82
CA LEU A 96 1.40 -2.72 -6.56
C LEU A 96 1.99 -4.03 -6.00
N PRO A 97 3.23 -4.39 -6.38
CA PRO A 97 3.95 -5.45 -5.69
C PRO A 97 4.17 -5.09 -4.21
N PRO A 98 4.58 -6.03 -3.34
CA PRO A 98 4.66 -5.81 -1.89
C PRO A 98 5.38 -4.52 -1.46
N GLN A 99 6.49 -4.17 -2.11
CA GLN A 99 7.25 -2.94 -1.84
C GLN A 99 6.49 -1.63 -2.14
N ASN A 100 5.35 -1.72 -2.82
CA ASN A 100 4.49 -0.60 -3.18
C ASN A 100 3.25 -0.46 -2.28
N TYR A 101 3.10 -1.28 -1.25
CA TYR A 101 2.06 -1.08 -0.24
C TYR A 101 2.49 -1.50 1.17
N LEU A 102 3.73 -1.98 1.34
CA LEU A 102 4.33 -2.24 2.64
C LEU A 102 5.36 -1.17 2.99
N TRP A 103 5.38 -0.78 4.26
CA TRP A 103 6.54 -0.20 4.90
C TRP A 103 7.53 -1.29 5.25
N LEU A 104 8.78 -1.04 4.87
CA LEU A 104 9.87 -2.00 4.95
C LEU A 104 10.85 -1.51 6.03
N PHE A 105 10.99 -2.29 7.09
CA PHE A 105 12.04 -2.12 8.11
C PHE A 105 12.98 -3.32 8.04
N ASP A 106 14.08 -3.27 8.77
CA ASP A 106 15.11 -4.32 8.71
C ASP A 106 14.58 -5.71 9.09
N ASN A 107 13.78 -5.76 10.17
CA ASN A 107 13.31 -7.01 10.79
C ASN A 107 11.78 -7.19 10.74
N LEU A 108 11.04 -6.24 10.18
CA LEU A 108 9.59 -6.33 10.06
C LEU A 108 9.11 -5.57 8.84
N VAL A 109 7.90 -5.93 8.40
CA VAL A 109 7.16 -5.16 7.39
C VAL A 109 5.77 -4.84 7.91
N CYS A 110 5.25 -3.67 7.56
CA CYS A 110 3.93 -3.21 7.96
C CYS A 110 3.11 -2.78 6.75
N PHE A 111 1.79 -2.87 6.85
CA PHE A 111 0.90 -2.27 5.87
C PHE A 111 1.11 -0.75 5.82
N CYS A 112 1.36 -0.24 4.61
CA CYS A 112 1.33 1.18 4.28
C CYS A 112 0.04 1.52 3.52
N VAL A 113 -1.06 0.95 4.01
CA VAL A 113 -2.42 1.18 3.52
C VAL A 113 -3.29 1.46 4.75
N TYR A 114 -4.12 2.50 4.68
CA TYR A 114 -4.92 2.97 5.82
C TYR A 114 -6.37 3.22 5.41
N ASP A 115 -7.27 3.06 6.38
CA ASP A 115 -8.62 3.61 6.28
C ASP A 115 -8.55 5.14 6.33
N SER A 116 -9.08 5.78 5.29
CA SER A 116 -9.07 7.22 5.12
C SER A 116 -9.90 7.95 6.18
N ASN A 117 -10.95 7.33 6.72
CA ASN A 117 -11.72 7.93 7.81
C ASN A 117 -10.85 8.12 9.05
N SER A 118 -10.03 7.12 9.36
CA SER A 118 -9.15 7.13 10.52
C SER A 118 -7.98 8.13 10.42
N VAL A 119 -7.47 8.41 9.22
CA VAL A 119 -6.26 9.25 9.03
C VAL A 119 -6.52 10.61 8.37
N VAL A 120 -7.60 10.74 7.59
CA VAL A 120 -7.99 11.99 6.89
C VAL A 120 -9.30 12.56 7.43
N GLY A 121 -10.10 11.78 8.17
CA GLY A 121 -11.40 12.20 8.71
C GLY A 121 -12.55 12.15 7.71
N GLN A 122 -12.34 11.64 6.50
CA GLN A 122 -13.36 11.49 5.47
C GLN A 122 -13.05 10.36 4.47
N PRO A 123 -14.05 9.82 3.78
CA PRO A 123 -13.85 8.84 2.71
C PRO A 123 -13.06 9.48 1.56
N ILE A 124 -11.86 9.00 1.29
CA ILE A 124 -11.05 9.45 0.16
C ILE A 124 -10.01 8.40 -0.22
N THR A 125 -9.67 8.32 -1.51
CA THR A 125 -8.54 7.52 -1.97
C THR A 125 -7.36 8.43 -2.27
N ILE A 126 -6.24 8.23 -1.58
CA ILE A 126 -4.98 8.93 -1.85
C ILE A 126 -3.92 7.89 -2.21
N ILE A 127 -3.34 8.00 -3.40
CA ILE A 127 -2.21 7.20 -3.86
C ILE A 127 -0.94 7.96 -3.50
N GLY A 128 -0.33 7.57 -2.38
CA GLY A 128 0.90 8.17 -1.86
C GLY A 128 2.20 7.61 -2.46
N ASP A 129 3.32 8.12 -1.97
CA ASP A 129 4.67 7.84 -2.47
C ASP A 129 5.04 6.36 -2.48
N VAL A 130 4.62 5.57 -1.48
CA VAL A 130 4.94 4.13 -1.43
C VAL A 130 4.32 3.40 -2.61
N ALA A 131 3.06 3.72 -2.96
CA ALA A 131 2.37 3.16 -4.13
C ALA A 131 3.00 3.60 -5.46
N MET A 132 3.61 4.79 -5.49
CA MET A 132 4.28 5.35 -6.67
C MET A 132 5.76 4.97 -6.82
N ARG A 133 6.38 4.40 -5.79
CA ARG A 133 7.82 4.06 -5.82
C ARG A 133 8.17 3.15 -7.00
N ASN A 134 9.34 3.40 -7.62
CA ASN A 134 9.83 2.65 -8.79
C ASN A 134 8.86 2.69 -9.98
N LYS A 135 8.20 3.84 -10.18
CA LYS A 135 7.33 4.08 -11.33
C LYS A 135 7.66 5.44 -11.93
N LEU A 136 7.72 5.47 -13.26
CA LEU A 136 7.61 6.71 -14.00
C LEU A 136 6.11 7.06 -14.08
N VAL A 137 5.77 8.25 -13.61
CA VAL A 137 4.41 8.79 -13.63
C VAL A 137 4.37 9.96 -14.61
N VAL A 138 3.49 9.90 -15.61
CA VAL A 138 3.35 10.93 -16.64
C VAL A 138 1.98 11.58 -16.52
N TYR A 139 1.96 12.90 -16.28
CA TYR A 139 0.75 13.70 -16.22
C TYR A 139 0.52 14.41 -17.56
N ASP A 140 -0.26 13.81 -18.45
CA ASP A 140 -0.63 14.43 -19.72
C ASP A 140 -1.90 15.28 -19.55
N ARG A 141 -1.68 16.58 -19.29
CA ARG A 141 -2.75 17.56 -19.15
C ARG A 141 -3.49 17.81 -20.46
N GLY A 142 -2.85 17.63 -21.62
CA GLY A 142 -3.47 17.84 -22.93
C GLY A 142 -4.47 16.74 -23.27
N ALA A 143 -4.09 15.48 -23.04
CA ALA A 143 -4.97 14.33 -23.23
C ALA A 143 -5.90 14.05 -22.03
N ARG A 144 -5.70 14.75 -20.89
CA ARG A 144 -6.38 14.50 -19.61
C ARG A 144 -6.19 13.05 -19.15
N LYS A 145 -4.95 12.57 -19.22
CA LYS A 145 -4.58 11.20 -18.88
C LYS A 145 -3.41 11.18 -17.92
N ILE A 146 -3.32 10.09 -17.21
CA ILE A 146 -2.14 9.72 -16.45
C ILE A 146 -1.60 8.39 -16.97
N GLY A 147 -0.27 8.30 -17.06
CA GLY A 147 0.44 7.08 -17.43
C GLY A 147 1.32 6.60 -16.29
N PHE A 148 1.40 5.29 -16.12
CA PHE A 148 2.29 4.65 -15.16
C PHE A 148 3.15 3.62 -15.89
N GLN A 149 4.46 3.65 -15.66
CA GLN A 149 5.38 2.65 -16.17
C GLN A 149 6.28 2.18 -15.04
N ALA A 150 6.36 0.87 -14.81
CA ALA A 150 7.32 0.32 -13.87
C ALA A 150 8.74 0.65 -14.33
N LEU A 151 9.56 1.20 -13.41
CA LEU A 151 10.93 1.61 -13.68
C LEU A 151 11.82 1.24 -12.50
N SER A 152 12.92 0.53 -12.75
CA SER A 152 13.92 0.24 -11.72
C SER A 152 14.80 1.47 -11.49
N CYS A 153 14.67 2.11 -10.34
CA CYS A 153 15.52 3.25 -9.96
C CYS A 153 16.91 2.84 -9.45
N ARG A 154 17.35 1.58 -9.65
CA ARG A 154 18.67 1.11 -9.17
C ARG A 154 19.87 1.78 -9.87
N ASN A 155 19.65 2.47 -10.99
CA ASN A 155 20.70 3.13 -11.79
C ASN A 155 20.31 4.58 -12.18
N ALA A 156 19.56 5.29 -11.36
CA ALA A 156 19.26 6.71 -11.59
C ALA A 156 20.40 7.62 -11.09
#